data_AF-A0A5D0VUW3-F1
#
_entry.id   AF-A0A5D0VUW3-F1
#
_cell.length_a   1.000
_cell.length_b   1.000
_cell.length_c   1.000
_cell.angle_alpha   90.00
_cell.angle_beta   90.00
_cell.angle_gamma   90.00
#
_symmetry.space_group_name_H-M   'P 1'
#
loop_
_entity.id
_entity.type
_entity.pdbx_description
1 polymer ?
#
loop_
_entity_poly.entity_id
_entity_poly.type
_entity_poly.pdbx_seq_one_letter_code
_entity_poly.pdbx_strand_id
1 'polypeptide(L)'
;MIPIVYVRFGKPQSHTYFSIEQTLRENENVHFIGEAGEVPFDSRLHFHSISNYMDSLSKIRDLYVPLSTSNPYFEYYCIARWFVLSEFASYYNIDKLYYCDDDVYNFCNISDVSEIYKDYIAAFCVTSVASEMAAISACCSFWSREALVEFCSFIIAEYENNIERYIERWRYCFRNEIRGGVSDMTFLYHFCSNRSIGNLNKITEHGCFDSNPLSKGIWLTDEYKMEKPKNLGNREIKSLIFRDNKAFAYNFVRNQEVRIFAAPEHAKFDVLRERHRNRLRRKLLSAFKFSFKNI
;
A
#
# COMPACT_ATOMS: atom_id res chain seq x y z
N MET A 1 -17.90 -5.38 8.47
CA MET A 1 -17.22 -4.44 7.55
C MET A 1 -15.79 -4.33 8.00
N ILE A 2 -14.83 -4.56 7.11
CA ILE A 2 -13.40 -4.53 7.46
C ILE A 2 -12.90 -3.08 7.49
N PRO A 3 -12.19 -2.63 8.55
CA PRO A 3 -11.55 -1.32 8.56
C PRO A 3 -10.46 -1.22 7.50
N ILE A 4 -10.41 -0.09 6.80
CA ILE A 4 -9.33 0.25 5.87
C ILE A 4 -8.41 1.26 6.55
N VAL A 5 -7.12 0.97 6.65
CA VAL A 5 -6.18 1.76 7.44
C VAL A 5 -5.02 2.23 6.58
N TYR A 6 -4.82 3.55 6.58
CA TYR A 6 -3.63 4.20 6.06
C TYR A 6 -2.70 4.56 7.22
N VAL A 7 -1.40 4.35 7.04
CA VAL A 7 -0.38 4.81 8.00
C VAL A 7 0.64 5.66 7.25
N ARG A 8 0.80 6.91 7.69
CA ARG A 8 1.74 7.85 7.07
C ARG A 8 2.58 8.56 8.12
N PHE A 9 3.89 8.51 7.93
CA PHE A 9 4.83 9.38 8.63
C PHE A 9 5.06 10.66 7.80
N GLY A 10 5.03 11.82 8.46
CA GLY A 10 5.14 13.11 7.81
C GLY A 10 3.83 13.62 7.19
N LYS A 11 3.89 14.87 6.71
CA LYS A 11 2.73 15.57 6.15
C LYS A 11 2.12 14.84 4.95
N PRO A 12 0.77 14.74 4.88
CA PRO A 12 0.05 14.24 3.70
C PRO A 12 0.51 14.93 2.40
N GLN A 13 0.62 14.15 1.33
CA GLN A 13 0.87 14.67 -0.02
C GLN A 13 -0.42 14.65 -0.84
N SER A 14 -0.37 15.21 -2.05
CA SER A 14 -1.57 15.26 -2.91
C SER A 14 -2.11 13.88 -3.26
N HIS A 15 -1.26 12.86 -3.43
CA HIS A 15 -1.70 11.48 -3.64
C HIS A 15 -2.45 10.90 -2.44
N THR A 16 -2.05 11.25 -1.22
CA THR A 16 -2.73 10.83 0.02
C THR A 16 -4.20 11.23 -0.04
N TYR A 17 -4.47 12.48 -0.40
CA TYR A 17 -5.84 12.98 -0.54
C TYR A 17 -6.63 12.21 -1.60
N PHE A 18 -6.05 11.98 -2.78
CA PHE A 18 -6.74 11.33 -3.89
C PHE A 18 -6.98 9.83 -3.65
N SER A 19 -6.02 9.14 -3.06
CA SER A 19 -6.14 7.73 -2.67
C SER A 19 -7.28 7.53 -1.65
N ILE A 20 -7.32 8.36 -0.60
CA ILE A 20 -8.37 8.33 0.41
C ILE A 20 -9.73 8.69 -0.21
N GLU A 21 -9.81 9.77 -1.00
CA GLU A 21 -11.05 10.18 -1.68
C GLU A 21 -11.59 9.07 -2.60
N GLN A 22 -10.70 8.39 -3.32
CA GLN A 22 -11.07 7.27 -4.18
C GLN A 22 -11.60 6.09 -3.37
N THR A 23 -10.97 5.78 -2.23
CA THR A 23 -11.38 4.69 -1.33
C THR A 23 -12.76 4.94 -0.71
N LEU A 24 -13.03 6.17 -0.28
CA LEU A 24 -14.30 6.61 0.29
C LEU A 24 -15.50 6.54 -0.68
N ARG A 25 -15.29 6.20 -1.96
CA ARG A 25 -16.40 6.05 -2.93
C ARG A 25 -17.23 4.79 -2.72
N GLU A 26 -16.59 3.72 -2.25
CA GLU A 26 -17.23 2.41 -2.07
C GLU A 26 -17.05 1.86 -0.66
N ASN A 27 -16.39 2.60 0.25
CA ASN A 27 -16.06 2.14 1.59
C ASN A 27 -16.44 3.19 2.64
N GLU A 28 -16.97 2.71 3.77
CA GLU A 28 -17.58 3.53 4.83
C GLU A 28 -16.75 3.58 6.12
N ASN A 29 -15.76 2.69 6.28
CA ASN A 29 -14.95 2.58 7.49
C ASN A 29 -13.45 2.76 7.15
N VAL A 30 -13.04 4.02 7.01
CA VAL A 30 -11.67 4.38 6.60
C VAL A 30 -10.96 5.12 7.73
N HIS A 31 -9.76 4.67 8.08
CA HIS A 31 -8.91 5.22 9.12
C HIS A 31 -7.63 5.78 8.49
N PHE A 32 -7.25 6.98 8.89
CA PHE A 32 -5.97 7.57 8.54
C PHE A 32 -5.17 7.84 9.82
N ILE A 33 -4.04 7.14 9.96
CA ILE A 33 -3.09 7.33 11.04
C ILE A 33 -1.92 8.15 10.50
N GLY A 34 -1.76 9.38 10.97
CA GLY A 34 -0.76 10.29 10.43
C GLY A 34 -0.62 11.60 11.19
N GLU A 35 0.16 12.52 10.63
CA GLU A 35 0.18 13.90 11.10
C GLU A 35 -1.07 14.65 10.64
N ALA A 36 -1.50 15.64 11.43
CA ALA A 36 -2.57 16.54 11.03
C ALA A 36 -2.19 17.26 9.72
N GLY A 37 -3.11 17.29 8.76
CA GLY A 37 -2.89 17.89 7.45
C GLY A 37 -4.18 17.95 6.65
N GLU A 38 -4.06 18.33 5.37
CA GLU A 38 -5.20 18.43 4.45
C GLU A 38 -5.64 17.04 3.95
N VAL A 39 -6.21 16.24 4.85
CA VAL A 39 -6.97 15.03 4.48
C VAL A 39 -8.41 15.39 4.11
N PRO A 40 -9.11 14.59 3.28
CA PRO A 40 -10.50 14.85 2.95
C PRO A 40 -11.37 14.98 4.20
N PHE A 41 -12.14 16.07 4.32
CA PHE A 41 -13.21 16.13 5.32
C PHE A 41 -14.38 15.26 4.84
N ASP A 42 -14.53 14.09 5.45
CA ASP A 42 -15.60 13.13 5.22
C ASP A 42 -15.92 12.46 6.56
N SER A 43 -17.20 12.33 6.93
CA SER A 43 -17.61 11.74 8.21
C SER A 43 -17.23 10.26 8.34
N ARG A 44 -16.90 9.61 7.22
CA ARG A 44 -16.47 8.20 7.13
C ARG A 44 -14.95 8.04 7.25
N LEU A 45 -14.22 9.15 7.35
CA LEU A 45 -12.77 9.17 7.58
C LEU A 45 -12.47 9.44 9.05
N HIS A 46 -11.91 8.44 9.73
CA HIS A 46 -11.46 8.53 11.11
C HIS A 46 -9.99 8.91 11.16
N PHE A 47 -9.68 10.11 11.67
CA PHE A 47 -8.30 10.57 11.85
C PHE A 47 -7.73 10.11 13.20
N HIS A 48 -6.49 9.62 13.17
CA HIS A 48 -5.71 9.22 14.33
C HIS A 48 -4.35 9.88 14.27
N SER A 49 -3.95 10.59 15.32
CA SER A 49 -2.62 11.19 15.36
C SER A 49 -1.55 10.11 15.46
N ILE A 50 -0.56 10.11 14.57
CA ILE A 50 0.56 9.18 14.59
C ILE A 50 1.35 9.26 15.90
N SER A 51 1.36 10.45 16.55
CA SER A 51 2.02 10.67 17.85
C SER A 51 1.54 9.73 18.94
N ASN A 52 0.28 9.27 18.87
CA ASN A 52 -0.32 8.38 19.87
C ASN A 52 0.28 6.97 19.86
N TYR A 53 1.06 6.65 18.83
CA TYR A 53 1.65 5.31 18.63
C TYR A 53 3.18 5.34 18.70
N MET A 54 3.80 6.46 19.09
CA MET A 54 5.27 6.57 19.10
C MET A 54 5.93 5.66 20.14
N ASP A 55 5.24 5.35 21.24
CA ASP A 55 5.78 4.51 22.30
C ASP A 55 5.98 3.05 21.85
N SER A 56 5.11 2.56 20.96
CA SER A 56 5.23 1.21 20.38
C SER A 56 6.46 1.06 19.46
N LEU A 57 7.09 2.18 19.08
CA LEU A 57 8.28 2.20 18.24
C LEU A 57 9.59 2.16 19.03
N SER A 58 9.54 2.31 20.36
CA SER A 58 10.74 2.42 21.21
C SER A 58 11.74 1.29 20.97
N LYS A 59 11.28 0.04 21.02
CA LYS A 59 12.13 -1.14 20.85
C LYS A 59 12.77 -1.23 19.47
N ILE A 60 11.98 -1.03 18.40
CA ILE A 60 12.52 -1.11 17.03
C ILE A 60 13.45 0.07 16.72
N ARG A 61 13.19 1.25 17.27
CA ARG A 61 14.07 2.42 17.15
C ARG A 61 15.46 2.14 17.69
N ASP A 62 15.55 1.45 18.83
CA ASP A 62 16.83 1.16 19.48
C ASP A 62 17.60 0.03 18.77
N LEU A 63 16.89 -0.89 18.12
CA LEU A 63 17.48 -2.02 17.39
C LEU A 63 17.80 -1.71 15.92
N TYR A 64 17.19 -0.68 15.34
CA TYR A 64 17.26 -0.44 13.91
C TYR A 64 18.67 -0.12 13.43
N VAL A 65 19.16 -0.96 12.52
CA VAL A 65 20.42 -0.75 11.79
C VAL A 65 20.10 -0.51 10.32
N PRO A 66 20.57 0.58 9.70
CA PRO A 66 20.28 0.89 8.30
C PRO A 66 21.05 -0.04 7.36
N LEU A 67 20.38 -1.09 6.89
CA LEU A 67 20.94 -2.14 6.03
C LEU A 67 20.37 -2.08 4.60
N SER A 68 20.18 -0.88 4.07
CA SER A 68 19.70 -0.63 2.70
C SER A 68 20.49 0.51 2.07
N THR A 69 20.62 0.52 0.74
CA THR A 69 21.15 1.67 -0.01
C THR A 69 20.14 2.81 -0.13
N SER A 70 18.90 2.60 0.30
CA SER A 70 17.86 3.64 0.39
C SER A 70 18.14 4.62 1.54
N ASN A 71 17.36 5.71 1.60
CA ASN A 71 17.42 6.63 2.74
C ASN A 71 17.10 5.87 4.05
N PRO A 72 17.96 5.94 5.09
CA PRO A 72 17.76 5.25 6.36
C PRO A 72 16.43 5.52 7.05
N TYR A 73 15.95 6.77 7.02
CA TYR A 73 14.68 7.15 7.65
C TYR A 73 13.49 6.63 6.86
N PHE A 74 13.57 6.60 5.53
CA PHE A 74 12.53 6.05 4.69
C PHE A 74 12.27 4.57 5.01
N GLU A 75 13.34 3.75 5.04
CA GLU A 75 13.22 2.32 5.34
C GLU A 75 12.77 2.08 6.80
N TYR A 76 13.28 2.89 7.73
CA TYR A 76 12.80 2.85 9.12
C TYR A 76 11.29 3.08 9.20
N TYR A 77 10.74 4.09 8.50
CA TYR A 77 9.30 4.34 8.49
C TYR A 77 8.51 3.24 7.76
N CYS A 78 9.11 2.59 6.76
CA CYS A 78 8.53 1.41 6.13
C CYS A 78 8.40 0.23 7.10
N ILE A 79 9.34 0.07 8.03
CA ILE A 79 9.27 -0.95 9.08
C ILE A 79 8.35 -0.50 10.23
N ALA A 80 8.49 0.74 10.70
CA ALA A 80 7.78 1.28 11.86
C ALA A 80 6.25 1.30 11.68
N ARG A 81 5.74 1.43 10.44
CA ARG A 81 4.30 1.41 10.16
C ARG A 81 3.61 0.14 10.68
N TRP A 82 4.29 -1.00 10.66
CA TRP A 82 3.71 -2.28 11.08
C TRP A 82 3.47 -2.31 12.59
N PHE A 83 4.37 -1.70 13.36
CA PHE A 83 4.23 -1.52 14.81
C PHE A 83 3.10 -0.55 15.16
N VAL A 84 2.98 0.56 14.42
CA VAL A 84 1.84 1.49 14.56
C VAL A 84 0.52 0.76 14.26
N LEU A 85 0.46 0.02 13.16
CA LEU A 85 -0.73 -0.71 12.73
C LEU A 85 -1.13 -1.81 13.73
N SER A 86 -0.15 -2.52 14.30
CA SER A 86 -0.35 -3.52 15.35
C SER A 86 -0.91 -2.91 16.63
N GLU A 87 -0.35 -1.77 17.06
CA GLU A 87 -0.83 -1.05 18.25
C GLU A 87 -2.24 -0.53 18.04
N PHE A 88 -2.52 0.08 16.88
CA PHE A 88 -3.86 0.52 16.49
C PHE A 88 -4.88 -0.63 16.52
N ALA A 89 -4.55 -1.77 15.92
CA ALA A 89 -5.43 -2.93 15.89
C ALA A 89 -5.71 -3.46 17.31
N SER A 90 -4.70 -3.46 18.17
CA SER A 90 -4.82 -3.90 19.57
C SER A 90 -5.67 -2.95 20.39
N TYR A 91 -5.38 -1.64 20.33
CA TYR A 91 -6.07 -0.60 21.10
C TYR A 91 -7.58 -0.55 20.81
N TYR A 92 -7.96 -0.69 19.53
CA TYR A 92 -9.36 -0.66 19.10
C TYR A 92 -10.03 -2.05 19.03
N ASN A 93 -9.35 -3.10 19.48
CA ASN A 93 -9.83 -4.48 19.43
C ASN A 93 -10.30 -4.91 18.02
N ILE A 94 -9.52 -4.57 16.99
CA ILE A 94 -9.82 -4.88 15.59
C ILE A 94 -9.22 -6.23 15.24
N ASP A 95 -10.07 -7.25 15.04
CA ASP A 95 -9.60 -8.61 14.74
C ASP A 95 -8.96 -8.73 13.36
N LYS A 96 -9.52 -8.05 12.35
CA LYS A 96 -9.00 -8.00 10.98
C LYS A 96 -9.13 -6.62 10.37
N LEU A 97 -8.14 -6.22 9.59
CA LEU A 97 -8.11 -4.95 8.85
C LEU A 97 -7.51 -5.13 7.46
N TYR A 98 -7.76 -4.14 6.60
CA TYR A 98 -7.03 -3.95 5.36
C TYR A 98 -6.13 -2.73 5.48
N TYR A 99 -4.85 -2.91 5.24
CA TYR A 99 -3.87 -1.85 5.14
C TYR A 99 -3.62 -1.48 3.68
N CYS A 100 -3.46 -0.19 3.41
CA CYS A 100 -2.87 0.26 2.16
C CYS A 100 -1.98 1.50 2.33
N ASP A 101 -0.95 1.56 1.50
CA ASP A 101 -0.13 2.75 1.30
C ASP A 101 -1.00 3.91 0.82
N ASP A 102 -0.59 5.12 1.16
CA ASP A 102 -1.35 6.32 0.82
C ASP A 102 -1.15 6.80 -0.62
N ASP A 103 -0.32 6.09 -1.38
CA ASP A 103 -0.24 6.18 -2.84
C ASP A 103 -1.02 5.06 -3.54
N VAL A 104 -1.71 4.15 -2.83
CA VAL A 104 -2.52 3.08 -3.45
C VAL A 104 -3.97 3.51 -3.62
N TYR A 105 -4.52 3.34 -4.82
CA TYR A 105 -5.91 3.67 -5.14
C TYR A 105 -6.77 2.41 -5.10
N ASN A 106 -7.84 2.40 -4.31
CA ASN A 106 -8.79 1.30 -4.22
C ASN A 106 -10.00 1.52 -5.17
N PHE A 107 -10.32 0.53 -6.00
CA PHE A 107 -11.37 0.54 -7.03
C PHE A 107 -12.52 -0.45 -6.74
N CYS A 108 -12.68 -0.79 -5.47
CA CYS A 108 -13.72 -1.69 -5.00
C CYS A 108 -14.11 -1.41 -3.55
N ASN A 109 -15.26 -1.96 -3.15
CA ASN A 109 -15.56 -2.22 -1.75
C ASN A 109 -14.64 -3.34 -1.22
N ILE A 110 -13.78 -2.98 -0.27
CA ILE A 110 -12.76 -3.88 0.30
C ILE A 110 -13.41 -4.94 1.20
N SER A 111 -14.54 -4.64 1.84
CA SER A 111 -15.25 -5.64 2.65
C SER A 111 -15.75 -6.80 1.78
N ASP A 112 -16.30 -6.51 0.60
CA ASP A 112 -16.77 -7.56 -0.33
C ASP A 112 -15.61 -8.45 -0.79
N VAL A 113 -14.46 -7.86 -1.11
CA VAL A 113 -13.27 -8.58 -1.57
C VAL A 113 -12.56 -9.32 -0.43
N SER A 114 -12.73 -8.88 0.83
CA SER A 114 -12.09 -9.51 1.99
C SER A 114 -12.52 -10.96 2.23
N GLU A 115 -13.74 -11.33 1.80
CA GLU A 115 -14.25 -12.71 1.91
C GLU A 115 -13.39 -13.72 1.13
N ILE A 116 -12.74 -13.31 0.04
CA ILE A 116 -11.81 -14.15 -0.75
C ILE A 116 -10.62 -14.59 0.12
N TYR A 117 -10.24 -13.77 1.09
CA TYR A 117 -9.03 -13.96 1.90
C TYR A 117 -9.33 -14.27 3.37
N LYS A 118 -10.59 -14.56 3.72
CA LYS A 118 -11.03 -14.71 5.11
C LYS A 118 -10.33 -15.84 5.88
N ASP A 119 -9.89 -16.89 5.19
CA ASP A 119 -9.24 -18.04 5.82
C ASP A 119 -7.74 -17.83 6.06
N TYR A 120 -7.18 -16.71 5.60
CA TYR A 120 -5.78 -16.35 5.83
C TYR A 120 -5.64 -15.41 7.02
N ILE A 121 -4.54 -15.59 7.78
CA ILE A 121 -4.16 -14.68 8.87
C ILE A 121 -3.60 -13.35 8.32
N ALA A 122 -3.08 -13.37 7.10
CA ALA A 122 -2.68 -12.19 6.34
C ALA A 122 -2.72 -12.50 4.84
N ALA A 123 -2.88 -11.47 4.01
CA ALA A 123 -2.79 -11.57 2.57
C ALA A 123 -2.13 -10.32 1.99
N PHE A 124 -1.16 -10.48 1.10
CA PHE A 124 -0.46 -9.38 0.44
C PHE A 124 0.00 -9.79 -0.96
N CYS A 125 0.61 -8.86 -1.68
CA CYS A 125 1.00 -9.07 -3.08
C CYS A 125 2.28 -9.90 -3.17
N VAL A 126 2.22 -11.03 -3.88
CA VAL A 126 3.40 -11.87 -4.19
C VAL A 126 3.43 -12.14 -5.70
N THR A 127 4.58 -11.89 -6.33
CA THR A 127 4.81 -12.02 -7.77
C THR A 127 5.90 -13.07 -8.07
N SER A 128 5.79 -13.78 -9.19
CA SER A 128 6.79 -14.75 -9.65
C SER A 128 7.77 -14.20 -10.70
N VAL A 129 7.59 -12.97 -11.17
CA VAL A 129 8.44 -12.37 -12.23
C VAL A 129 9.56 -11.50 -11.69
N ALA A 130 9.70 -11.40 -10.37
CA ALA A 130 10.71 -10.59 -9.72
C ALA A 130 11.71 -11.46 -8.96
N SER A 131 12.93 -10.95 -8.79
CA SER A 131 13.89 -11.52 -7.83
C SER A 131 13.28 -11.59 -6.44
N GLU A 132 13.80 -12.45 -5.57
CA GLU A 132 13.43 -12.50 -4.14
C GLU A 132 13.25 -11.11 -3.50
N MET A 133 14.16 -10.18 -3.83
CA MET A 133 14.17 -8.81 -3.31
C MET A 133 12.97 -7.93 -3.70
N ALA A 134 12.22 -8.31 -4.73
CA ALA A 134 11.08 -7.57 -5.27
C ALA A 134 9.84 -8.46 -5.49
N ALA A 135 9.88 -9.70 -4.97
CA ALA A 135 8.83 -10.69 -5.16
C ALA A 135 7.59 -10.46 -4.28
N ILE A 136 7.69 -9.57 -3.29
CA ILE A 136 6.66 -9.36 -2.27
C ILE A 136 6.45 -7.88 -2.00
N SER A 137 5.21 -7.47 -1.77
CA SER A 137 4.85 -6.13 -1.32
C SER A 137 3.56 -6.18 -0.52
N ALA A 138 3.50 -5.42 0.58
CA ALA A 138 2.30 -5.23 1.37
C ALA A 138 1.71 -3.82 1.23
N CYS A 139 2.02 -3.12 0.11
CA CYS A 139 1.44 -1.81 -0.22
C CYS A 139 -0.10 -1.81 -0.21
N CYS A 140 -0.70 -2.98 -0.43
CA CYS A 140 -2.06 -3.31 -0.05
C CYS A 140 -2.05 -4.69 0.58
N SER A 141 -2.75 -4.87 1.69
CA SER A 141 -2.71 -6.13 2.44
C SER A 141 -3.85 -6.29 3.44
N PHE A 142 -4.30 -7.53 3.65
CA PHE A 142 -5.19 -7.89 4.75
C PHE A 142 -4.37 -8.47 5.90
N TRP A 143 -4.78 -8.17 7.13
CA TRP A 143 -4.11 -8.65 8.32
C TRP A 143 -5.12 -8.97 9.42
N SER A 144 -4.92 -10.10 10.09
CA SER A 144 -5.42 -10.29 11.44
C SER A 144 -4.54 -9.53 12.44
N ARG A 145 -5.11 -9.14 13.58
CA ARG A 145 -4.35 -8.55 14.68
C ARG A 145 -3.25 -9.48 15.14
N GLU A 146 -3.55 -10.77 15.28
CA GLU A 146 -2.61 -11.77 15.74
C GLU A 146 -1.40 -11.85 14.78
N ALA A 147 -1.63 -11.83 13.46
CA ALA A 147 -0.56 -11.81 12.47
C ALA A 147 0.29 -10.52 12.53
N LEU A 148 -0.30 -9.36 12.82
CA LEU A 148 0.45 -8.11 12.99
C LEU A 148 1.37 -8.15 14.21
N VAL A 149 0.86 -8.66 15.34
CA VAL A 149 1.65 -8.85 16.56
C VAL A 149 2.79 -9.82 16.28
N GLU A 150 2.50 -10.98 15.68
CA GLU A 150 3.53 -11.96 15.32
C GLU A 150 4.57 -11.39 14.36
N PHE A 151 4.16 -10.58 13.37
CA PHE A 151 5.08 -9.99 12.41
C PHE A 151 5.99 -8.94 13.07
N CYS A 152 5.46 -8.11 13.97
CA CYS A 152 6.26 -7.16 14.74
C CYS A 152 7.25 -7.89 15.65
N SER A 153 6.81 -8.93 16.38
CA SER A 153 7.69 -9.76 17.20
C SER A 153 8.76 -10.46 16.36
N PHE A 154 8.42 -10.94 15.16
CA PHE A 154 9.37 -11.51 14.22
C PHE A 154 10.45 -10.50 13.81
N ILE A 155 10.08 -9.27 13.43
CA ILE A 155 11.05 -8.23 13.08
C ILE A 155 12.02 -7.97 14.25
N ILE A 156 11.51 -7.84 15.48
CA ILE A 156 12.35 -7.64 16.66
C ILE A 156 13.32 -8.80 16.84
N ALA A 157 12.83 -10.05 16.78
CA ALA A 157 13.66 -11.23 16.94
C ALA A 157 14.74 -11.34 15.84
N GLU A 158 14.44 -10.93 14.61
CA GLU A 158 15.40 -10.92 13.51
C GLU A 158 16.52 -9.89 13.74
N TYR A 159 16.21 -8.70 14.24
CA TYR A 159 17.23 -7.72 14.62
C TYR A 159 18.06 -8.16 15.83
N GLU A 160 17.44 -8.79 16.84
CA GLU A 160 18.15 -9.20 18.06
C GLU A 160 19.05 -10.42 17.83
N ASN A 161 18.60 -11.40 17.05
CA ASN A 161 19.22 -12.72 17.02
C ASN A 161 19.79 -13.12 15.65
N ASN A 162 19.30 -12.51 14.56
CA ASN A 162 19.61 -12.95 13.19
C ASN A 162 20.19 -11.84 12.31
N ILE A 163 20.65 -10.73 12.90
CA ILE A 163 21.11 -9.53 12.17
C ILE A 163 22.26 -9.81 11.19
N GLU A 164 23.13 -10.77 11.49
CA GLU A 164 24.27 -11.13 10.63
C GLU A 164 23.84 -11.58 9.23
N ARG A 165 22.72 -12.32 9.09
CA ARG A 165 22.17 -12.71 7.78
C ARG A 165 21.79 -11.48 6.96
N TYR A 166 21.25 -10.46 7.60
CA TYR A 166 20.83 -9.22 6.96
C TYR A 166 22.02 -8.32 6.60
N ILE A 167 23.06 -8.31 7.44
CA ILE A 167 24.33 -7.64 7.13
C ILE A 167 24.98 -8.30 5.91
N GLU A 168 24.98 -9.62 5.81
CA GLU A 168 25.50 -10.34 4.65
C GLU A 168 24.74 -9.99 3.37
N ARG A 169 23.40 -10.00 3.42
CA ARG A 169 22.55 -9.56 2.31
C ARG A 169 22.86 -8.13 1.89
N TRP A 170 22.96 -7.20 2.83
CA TRP A 170 23.32 -5.81 2.55
C TRP A 170 24.71 -5.69 1.91
N ARG A 171 25.72 -6.40 2.43
CA ARG A 171 27.06 -6.46 1.84
C ARG A 171 27.03 -6.96 0.41
N TYR A 172 26.24 -8.00 0.12
CA TYR A 172 26.05 -8.51 -1.23
C TYR A 172 25.46 -7.43 -2.15
N CYS A 173 24.40 -6.74 -1.72
CA CYS A 173 23.76 -5.69 -2.51
C CYS A 173 24.73 -4.54 -2.78
N PHE A 174 25.44 -4.08 -1.74
CA PHE A 174 26.40 -3.00 -1.82
C PHE A 174 27.55 -3.33 -2.79
N ARG A 175 28.14 -4.53 -2.69
CA ARG A 175 29.27 -4.94 -3.56
C ARG A 175 28.88 -5.11 -5.03
N ASN A 176 27.61 -5.41 -5.31
CA ASN A 176 27.12 -5.66 -6.66
C ASN A 176 26.31 -4.47 -7.22
N GLU A 177 26.33 -3.31 -6.56
CA GLU A 177 25.58 -2.11 -6.97
C GLU A 177 24.06 -2.36 -7.15
N ILE A 178 23.53 -3.32 -6.39
CA ILE A 178 22.10 -3.65 -6.41
C ILE A 178 21.40 -2.69 -5.45
N ARG A 179 20.45 -1.91 -5.98
CA ARG A 179 19.62 -1.02 -5.18
C ARG A 179 18.80 -1.81 -4.15
N GLY A 180 18.79 -1.33 -2.92
CA GLY A 180 18.00 -1.90 -1.82
C GLY A 180 18.90 -2.55 -0.77
N GLY A 181 18.45 -3.69 -0.24
CA GLY A 181 19.12 -4.41 0.84
C GLY A 181 18.08 -5.05 1.74
N VAL A 182 17.91 -4.48 2.93
CA VAL A 182 16.96 -4.89 3.96
C VAL A 182 15.88 -3.83 4.10
N SER A 183 14.64 -4.24 3.88
CA SER A 183 13.42 -3.43 4.00
C SER A 183 12.33 -4.24 4.70
N ASP A 184 11.18 -3.64 4.96
CA ASP A 184 9.99 -4.34 5.43
C ASP A 184 9.59 -5.52 4.51
N MET A 185 9.70 -5.36 3.20
CA MET A 185 9.50 -6.45 2.22
C MET A 185 10.46 -7.62 2.43
N THR A 186 11.70 -7.36 2.87
CA THR A 186 12.65 -8.42 3.21
C THR A 186 12.17 -9.22 4.43
N PHE A 187 11.64 -8.54 5.45
CA PHE A 187 11.04 -9.22 6.60
C PHE A 187 9.76 -9.96 6.23
N LEU A 188 8.90 -9.40 5.38
CA LEU A 188 7.70 -10.06 4.87
C LEU A 188 8.02 -11.37 4.15
N TYR A 189 9.04 -11.36 3.28
CA TYR A 189 9.49 -12.55 2.56
C TYR A 189 9.88 -13.69 3.51
N HIS A 190 10.69 -13.39 4.53
CA HIS A 190 11.09 -14.39 5.51
C HIS A 190 9.94 -14.82 6.42
N PHE A 191 9.09 -13.88 6.83
CA PHE A 191 7.91 -14.17 7.64
C PHE A 191 6.93 -15.12 6.94
N CYS A 192 6.71 -14.96 5.63
CA CYS A 192 5.73 -15.77 4.90
C CYS A 192 6.24 -17.14 4.46
N SER A 193 7.56 -17.38 4.47
CA SER A 193 8.19 -18.59 3.91
C SER A 193 7.61 -19.92 4.43
N ASN A 194 7.11 -19.96 5.66
CA ASN A 194 6.53 -21.14 6.31
C ASN A 194 5.09 -20.92 6.79
N ARG A 195 4.37 -19.96 6.20
CA ARG A 195 3.00 -19.61 6.62
C ARG A 195 2.04 -19.65 5.43
N SER A 196 0.79 -20.02 5.69
CA SER A 196 -0.28 -19.90 4.70
C SER A 196 -0.73 -18.44 4.62
N ILE A 197 -0.32 -17.76 3.55
CA ILE A 197 -0.62 -16.35 3.30
C ILE A 197 -1.41 -16.23 2.00
N GLY A 198 -2.44 -15.38 1.99
CA GLY A 198 -3.20 -15.09 0.79
C GLY A 198 -2.39 -14.25 -0.20
N ASN A 199 -2.41 -14.60 -1.48
CA ASN A 199 -1.73 -13.81 -2.49
C ASN A 199 -2.70 -12.89 -3.24
N LEU A 200 -2.58 -11.59 -3.01
CA LEU A 200 -3.45 -10.57 -3.62
C LEU A 200 -3.23 -10.36 -5.12
N ASN A 201 -2.05 -10.73 -5.63
CA ASN A 201 -1.74 -10.69 -7.05
C ASN A 201 -2.35 -11.87 -7.82
N LYS A 202 -2.84 -12.91 -7.13
CA LYS A 202 -3.50 -14.04 -7.78
C LYS A 202 -4.83 -13.58 -8.36
N ILE A 203 -5.00 -13.78 -9.66
CA ILE A 203 -6.25 -13.43 -10.33
C ILE A 203 -7.35 -14.44 -9.99
N THR A 204 -8.41 -13.92 -9.41
CA THR A 204 -9.67 -14.63 -9.11
C THR A 204 -10.71 -14.40 -10.20
N GLU A 205 -11.87 -15.04 -10.09
CA GLU A 205 -13.01 -14.74 -10.96
C GLU A 205 -13.52 -13.30 -10.82
N HIS A 206 -13.25 -12.65 -9.68
CA HIS A 206 -13.69 -11.28 -9.41
C HIS A 206 -12.65 -10.21 -9.78
N GLY A 207 -11.37 -10.57 -9.90
CA GLY A 207 -10.25 -9.65 -10.14
C GLY A 207 -8.98 -9.97 -9.35
N CYS A 208 -8.06 -9.01 -9.30
CA CYS A 208 -6.82 -9.06 -8.50
C CYS A 208 -6.39 -7.68 -8.00
N PHE A 209 -5.45 -7.65 -7.06
CA PHE A 209 -4.68 -6.46 -6.71
C PHE A 209 -3.41 -6.37 -7.55
N ASP A 210 -2.93 -5.15 -7.77
CA ASP A 210 -1.70 -4.90 -8.49
C ASP A 210 -0.74 -4.08 -7.62
N SER A 211 0.40 -4.66 -7.26
CA SER A 211 1.44 -4.01 -6.45
C SER A 211 2.48 -3.27 -7.28
N ASN A 212 2.50 -3.47 -8.60
CA ASN A 212 3.49 -2.87 -9.48
C ASN A 212 2.91 -2.63 -10.88
N PRO A 213 2.26 -1.48 -11.09
CA PRO A 213 1.66 -1.14 -12.38
C PRO A 213 2.72 -0.78 -13.45
N LEU A 214 4.00 -0.67 -13.09
CA LEU A 214 5.11 -0.49 -14.03
C LEU A 214 5.63 -1.83 -14.57
N SER A 215 5.31 -2.95 -13.92
CA SER A 215 5.70 -4.27 -14.39
C SER A 215 4.79 -4.71 -15.53
N LYS A 216 5.37 -5.31 -16.58
CA LYS A 216 4.59 -5.97 -17.64
C LYS A 216 3.94 -7.27 -17.20
N GLY A 217 4.34 -7.77 -16.03
CA GLY A 217 3.99 -9.08 -15.51
C GLY A 217 3.67 -9.07 -14.03
N ILE A 218 2.74 -9.92 -13.63
CA ILE A 218 2.56 -10.32 -12.22
C ILE A 218 3.02 -11.76 -12.05
N TRP A 219 2.66 -12.63 -12.99
CA TRP A 219 2.99 -14.06 -12.99
C TRP A 219 3.90 -14.45 -14.16
N LEU A 220 3.70 -13.80 -15.31
CA LEU A 220 4.44 -14.05 -16.54
C LEU A 220 4.97 -12.73 -17.11
N THR A 221 6.08 -12.78 -17.83
CA THR A 221 6.55 -11.63 -18.61
C THR A 221 5.52 -11.28 -19.68
N ASP A 222 5.30 -9.98 -19.91
CA ASP A 222 4.34 -9.46 -20.91
C ASP A 222 2.89 -9.96 -20.74
N GLU A 223 2.47 -10.14 -19.48
CA GLU A 223 1.13 -10.59 -19.11
C GLU A 223 0.05 -9.53 -19.38
N TYR A 224 0.37 -8.25 -19.24
CA TYR A 224 -0.60 -7.16 -19.32
C TYR A 224 -0.31 -6.18 -20.46
N LYS A 225 -1.37 -5.64 -21.05
CA LYS A 225 -1.28 -4.51 -21.99
C LYS A 225 -0.69 -3.30 -21.29
N MET A 226 0.37 -2.76 -21.88
CA MET A 226 1.02 -1.55 -21.42
C MET A 226 0.69 -0.35 -22.32
N GLU A 227 0.81 0.85 -21.78
CA GLU A 227 0.72 2.12 -22.51
C GLU A 227 1.85 3.06 -22.10
N LYS A 228 2.14 4.04 -22.96
CA LYS A 228 3.12 5.11 -22.72
C LYS A 228 2.40 6.44 -22.47
N PRO A 229 2.24 6.87 -21.20
CA PRO A 229 1.62 8.14 -20.90
C PRO A 229 2.53 9.29 -21.32
N LYS A 230 1.94 10.36 -21.86
CA LYS A 230 2.68 11.55 -22.34
C LYS A 230 3.60 12.16 -21.28
N ASN A 231 3.28 11.98 -19.99
CA ASN A 231 3.94 12.63 -18.86
C ASN A 231 4.91 11.72 -18.07
N LEU A 232 5.20 10.51 -18.57
CA LEU A 232 6.05 9.52 -17.90
C LEU A 232 7.40 9.26 -18.59
N GLY A 233 7.76 10.09 -19.56
CA GLY A 233 8.97 9.92 -20.35
C GLY A 233 8.95 8.58 -21.07
N ASN A 234 10.01 7.77 -20.90
CA ASN A 234 10.14 6.47 -21.56
C ASN A 234 9.51 5.30 -20.78
N ARG A 235 8.83 5.55 -19.65
CA ARG A 235 8.25 4.48 -18.83
C ARG A 235 6.89 4.05 -19.38
N GLU A 236 6.67 2.75 -19.39
CA GLU A 236 5.38 2.12 -19.68
C GLU A 236 4.63 1.83 -18.37
N ILE A 237 3.31 1.96 -18.38
CA ILE A 237 2.42 1.56 -17.29
C ILE A 237 1.39 0.56 -17.83
N LYS A 238 0.82 -0.27 -16.97
CA LYS A 238 -0.34 -1.08 -17.36
C LYS A 238 -1.49 -0.16 -17.79
N SER A 239 -2.04 -0.46 -18.97
CA SER A 239 -3.16 0.29 -19.54
C SER A 239 -4.43 -0.07 -18.79
N LEU A 240 -4.91 0.85 -17.95
CA LEU A 240 -6.14 0.69 -17.20
C LEU A 240 -7.32 1.36 -17.89
N ILE A 241 -8.40 0.60 -18.04
CA ILE A 241 -9.68 1.04 -18.55
C ILE A 241 -10.62 1.25 -17.36
N PHE A 242 -11.19 2.44 -17.24
CA PHE A 242 -12.11 2.77 -16.15
C PHE A 242 -13.57 2.77 -16.64
N ARG A 243 -14.41 1.94 -16.02
CA ARG A 243 -15.87 1.88 -16.25
C ARG A 243 -16.58 1.86 -14.91
N ASP A 244 -17.54 2.76 -14.71
CA ASP A 244 -18.32 2.86 -13.47
C ASP A 244 -17.46 2.82 -12.18
N ASN A 245 -16.39 3.64 -12.15
CA ASN A 245 -15.37 3.71 -11.09
C ASN A 245 -14.53 2.45 -10.83
N LYS A 246 -14.72 1.38 -11.62
CA LYS A 246 -13.91 0.16 -11.56
C LYS A 246 -12.77 0.23 -12.56
N ALA A 247 -11.62 -0.31 -12.19
CA ALA A 247 -10.44 -0.41 -13.04
C ALA A 247 -10.32 -1.80 -13.67
N PHE A 248 -9.92 -1.86 -14.93
CA PHE A 248 -9.70 -3.09 -15.67
C PHE A 248 -8.37 -3.02 -16.44
N ALA A 249 -7.63 -4.12 -16.49
CA ALA A 249 -6.43 -4.26 -17.31
C ALA A 249 -6.60 -5.42 -18.28
N TYR A 250 -6.17 -5.27 -19.53
CA TYR A 250 -6.21 -6.37 -20.48
C TYR A 250 -5.04 -7.33 -20.25
N ASN A 251 -5.35 -8.61 -20.01
CA ASN A 251 -4.37 -9.67 -19.78
C ASN A 251 -4.23 -10.50 -21.07
N PHE A 252 -3.03 -10.51 -21.66
CA PHE A 252 -2.76 -11.18 -22.94
C PHE A 252 -2.80 -12.70 -22.83
N VAL A 253 -2.33 -13.25 -21.72
CA VAL A 253 -2.28 -14.70 -21.49
C VAL A 253 -3.69 -15.30 -21.43
N ARG A 254 -4.63 -14.55 -20.84
CA ARG A 254 -6.03 -14.96 -20.72
C ARG A 254 -6.92 -14.45 -21.84
N ASN A 255 -6.40 -13.60 -22.73
CA ASN A 255 -7.14 -12.96 -23.80
C ASN A 255 -8.43 -12.25 -23.32
N GLN A 256 -8.37 -11.60 -22.15
CA GLN A 256 -9.53 -10.94 -21.53
C GLN A 256 -9.15 -9.76 -20.63
N GLU A 257 -10.13 -8.93 -20.30
CA GLU A 257 -9.99 -7.89 -19.28
C GLU A 257 -10.10 -8.50 -17.87
N VAL A 258 -9.19 -8.08 -16.99
CA VAL A 258 -9.16 -8.47 -15.57
C VAL A 258 -9.46 -7.24 -14.74
N ARG A 259 -10.39 -7.35 -13.79
CA ARG A 259 -10.67 -6.28 -12.83
C ARG A 259 -9.49 -6.09 -11.87
N ILE A 260 -9.10 -4.83 -11.68
CA ILE A 260 -8.05 -4.43 -10.74
C ILE A 260 -8.70 -3.80 -9.51
N PHE A 261 -8.48 -4.40 -8.34
CA PHE A 261 -9.07 -3.97 -7.07
C PHE A 261 -8.34 -2.80 -6.43
N ALA A 262 -7.01 -2.79 -6.51
CA ALA A 262 -6.20 -1.65 -6.10
C ALA A 262 -4.89 -1.59 -6.90
N ALA A 263 -4.32 -0.39 -7.05
CA ALA A 263 -3.02 -0.17 -7.68
C ALA A 263 -2.31 1.10 -7.17
N PRO A 264 -0.98 1.10 -7.01
CA PRO A 264 -0.15 2.26 -6.67
C PRO A 264 -0.20 3.44 -7.66
N GLU A 265 0.05 4.65 -7.16
CA GLU A 265 0.07 5.92 -7.91
C GLU A 265 1.19 5.96 -8.94
N HIS A 266 2.18 5.06 -8.91
CA HIS A 266 3.20 4.96 -9.95
C HIS A 266 2.62 4.73 -11.36
N ALA A 267 1.37 4.28 -11.45
CA ALA A 267 0.57 4.29 -12.68
C ALA A 267 0.20 5.71 -13.18
N LYS A 268 0.54 6.76 -12.41
CA LYS A 268 0.30 8.19 -12.67
C LYS A 268 -1.02 8.40 -13.40
N PHE A 269 -2.12 7.94 -12.77
CA PHE A 269 -3.46 7.95 -13.35
C PHE A 269 -3.90 9.38 -13.73
N ASP A 270 -3.47 9.86 -14.90
CA ASP A 270 -3.74 11.22 -15.36
C ASP A 270 -5.25 11.46 -15.45
N VAL A 271 -6.02 10.43 -15.82
CA VAL A 271 -7.49 10.45 -15.82
C VAL A 271 -8.05 10.69 -14.41
N LEU A 272 -7.56 9.99 -13.39
CA LEU A 272 -8.04 10.20 -12.02
C LEU A 272 -7.60 11.58 -11.52
N ARG A 273 -6.32 11.93 -11.68
CA ARG A 273 -5.79 13.23 -11.22
C ARG A 273 -6.44 14.40 -11.93
N GLU A 274 -6.76 14.31 -13.22
CA GLU A 274 -7.48 15.35 -13.95
C GLU A 274 -8.93 15.47 -13.48
N ARG A 275 -9.63 14.33 -13.29
CA ARG A 275 -10.97 14.31 -12.67
C ARG A 275 -10.95 14.98 -11.28
N HIS A 276 -9.98 14.63 -10.44
CA HIS A 276 -9.87 15.18 -9.08
C HIS A 276 -9.41 16.64 -9.07
N ARG A 277 -8.43 17.05 -9.90
CA ARG A 277 -8.02 18.45 -10.07
C ARG A 277 -9.19 19.33 -10.50
N ASN A 278 -9.99 18.86 -11.45
CA ASN A 278 -11.18 19.58 -11.89
C ASN A 278 -12.22 19.70 -10.76
N ARG A 279 -12.37 18.66 -9.92
CA ARG A 279 -13.25 18.70 -8.74
C ARG A 279 -12.75 19.68 -7.66
N LEU A 280 -11.46 19.67 -7.33
CA LEU A 280 -10.84 20.61 -6.38
C LEU A 280 -10.96 22.05 -6.87
N ARG A 281 -10.66 22.32 -8.14
CA ARG A 281 -10.88 23.64 -8.76
C ARG A 281 -12.33 24.09 -8.63
N ARG A 282 -13.30 23.20 -8.89
CA ARG A 282 -14.73 23.51 -8.71
C ARG A 282 -15.10 23.79 -7.25
N LYS A 283 -14.61 23.01 -6.29
CA LYS A 283 -14.85 23.23 -4.85
C LYS A 283 -14.29 24.57 -4.36
N LEU A 284 -13.05 24.90 -4.76
CA LEU A 284 -12.43 26.20 -4.46
C LEU A 284 -13.24 27.34 -5.09
N LEU A 285 -13.59 27.23 -6.37
CA LEU A 285 -14.42 28.25 -7.04
C LEU A 285 -15.81 28.39 -6.41
N SER A 286 -16.43 27.31 -5.89
CA SER A 286 -17.70 27.40 -5.19
C SER A 286 -17.59 28.01 -3.79
N ALA A 287 -16.50 27.75 -3.06
CA ALA A 287 -16.22 28.37 -1.77
C ALA A 287 -15.96 29.88 -1.93
N PHE A 288 -15.23 30.28 -2.97
CA PHE A 288 -15.05 31.68 -3.33
C PHE A 288 -16.36 32.36 -3.75
N LYS A 289 -17.24 31.69 -4.52
CA LYS A 289 -18.56 32.24 -4.89
C LYS A 289 -19.51 32.43 -3.69
N PHE A 290 -19.38 31.65 -2.62
CA PHE A 290 -20.15 31.85 -1.40
C PHE A 290 -19.64 33.04 -0.56
N SER A 291 -18.34 33.33 -0.61
CA SER A 291 -17.73 34.45 0.12
C SER A 291 -18.10 35.84 -0.43
N PHE A 292 -18.55 35.94 -1.69
CA PHE A 292 -18.95 37.22 -2.31
C PHE A 292 -20.46 37.48 -2.34
N LYS A 293 -21.29 36.57 -1.80
CA LYS A 293 -22.74 36.78 -1.66
C LYS A 293 -23.16 37.26 -0.27
N ASN A 294 -22.23 37.34 0.68
CA ASN A 294 -22.46 37.81 2.05
C ASN A 294 -21.63 39.08 2.37
N ILE A 295 -21.35 39.90 1.35
CA ILE A 295 -20.83 41.28 1.49
C ILE A 295 -21.84 42.22 0.85
#